data_AF-A0A5R9G8C1-F1
#
_entry.id   AF-A0A5R9G8C1-F1
#
_cell.length_a   1.000
_cell.length_b   1.000
_cell.length_c   1.000
_cell.angle_alpha   90.00
_cell.angle_beta   90.00
_cell.angle_gamma   90.00
#
_symmetry.space_group_name_H-M   'P 1'
#
loop_
_entity.id
_entity.type
_entity.pdbx_description
1 polymer ?
#
loop_
_entity_poly.entity_id
_entity_poly.type
_entity_poly.pdbx_seq_one_letter_code
_entity_poly.pdbx_strand_id
1 'polypeptide(L)'
;MKEKELVRFGVSMPQELVEQFDRVIAAQGYGNRSEAIRDLVRKELLQPDRLPPEEAVAGTVVIVYDHHVSDLSKQLTELQHDYHHDIISTMHVHLNHDQCLEIVVVKGAYGRLSRLTDAIRVLRGVAYAQLSVSHIEPAGHGHSDARAHKDR
;
A
#
# COMPACT_ATOMS: atom_id res chain seq x y z
N MET A 1 22.39 -0.46 -7.07
CA MET A 1 21.42 0.62 -6.78
C MET A 1 22.11 1.93 -7.13
N LYS A 2 21.60 2.73 -8.07
CA LYS A 2 22.12 4.09 -8.26
C LYS A 2 21.75 4.88 -7.00
N GLU A 3 22.73 5.47 -6.32
CA GLU A 3 22.46 6.44 -5.26
C GLU A 3 21.54 7.53 -5.82
N LYS A 4 20.35 7.69 -5.21
CA LYS A 4 19.45 8.80 -5.54
C LYS A 4 20.13 10.08 -5.06
N GLU A 5 20.37 11.02 -5.97
CA GLU A 5 21.04 12.29 -5.68
C GLU A 5 20.22 13.09 -4.65
N LEU A 6 20.84 13.48 -3.53
CA LEU A 6 20.19 14.26 -2.47
C LEU A 6 20.27 15.74 -2.79
N VAL A 7 19.11 16.39 -2.98
CA VAL A 7 19.02 17.84 -3.18
C VAL A 7 18.70 18.54 -1.86
N ARG A 8 19.46 19.57 -1.52
CA ARG A 8 19.21 20.42 -0.34
C ARG A 8 18.42 21.66 -0.76
N PHE A 9 17.29 21.90 -0.10
CA PHE A 9 16.50 23.12 -0.25
C PHE A 9 16.18 23.72 1.13
N GLY A 10 15.90 25.02 1.16
CA GLY A 10 15.50 25.75 2.36
C GLY A 10 13.98 25.80 2.50
N VAL A 11 13.48 25.68 3.73
CA VAL A 11 12.05 25.84 4.05
C VAL A 11 11.90 26.85 5.18
N SER A 12 10.98 27.79 5.02
CA SER A 12 10.64 28.79 6.04
C SER A 12 9.31 28.43 6.69
N MET A 13 9.25 28.50 8.01
CA MET A 13 8.06 28.20 8.81
C MET A 13 8.02 29.09 10.06
N PRO A 14 6.84 29.37 10.63
CA PRO A 14 6.73 30.02 11.94
C PRO A 14 7.51 29.24 13.00
N GLN A 15 8.20 29.94 13.91
CA GLN A 15 9.01 29.31 14.94
C GLN A 15 8.21 28.32 15.79
N GLU A 16 7.02 28.72 16.23
CA GLU A 16 6.14 27.86 17.04
C GLU A 16 5.79 26.54 16.35
N LEU A 17 5.64 26.56 15.01
CA LEU A 17 5.34 25.38 14.22
C LEU A 17 6.54 24.42 14.16
N VAL A 18 7.76 24.98 14.03
CA VAL A 18 9.00 24.17 14.06
C VAL A 18 9.18 23.50 15.42
N GLU A 19 8.92 24.23 16.50
CA GLU A 19 9.00 23.68 17.86
C GLU A 19 7.97 22.58 18.11
N GLN A 20 6.74 22.75 17.60
CA GLN A 20 5.72 21.69 17.63
C GLN A 20 6.16 20.47 16.82
N PHE A 21 6.68 20.68 15.62
CA PHE A 21 7.16 19.62 14.74
C PHE A 21 8.29 18.82 15.40
N ASP A 22 9.27 19.49 16.01
CA ASP A 22 10.38 18.84 16.72
C ASP A 22 9.90 17.91 17.84
N ARG A 23 8.90 18.35 18.62
CA ARG A 23 8.31 17.52 19.69
C ARG A 23 7.66 16.26 19.13
N VAL A 24 6.92 16.40 18.03
CA VAL A 24 6.24 15.27 17.38
C VAL A 24 7.25 14.26 16.82
N ILE A 25 8.26 14.73 16.08
CA ILE A 25 9.21 13.83 15.41
C ILE A 25 10.13 13.14 16.42
N ALA A 26 10.49 13.81 17.53
CA ALA A 26 11.25 13.20 18.62
C ALA A 26 10.45 12.08 19.30
N ALA A 27 9.16 12.30 19.56
CA ALA A 27 8.28 11.27 20.12
C ALA A 27 8.08 10.07 19.17
N GLN A 28 8.19 10.29 17.87
CA GLN A 28 8.12 9.25 16.83
C GLN A 28 9.46 8.54 16.57
N GLY A 29 10.56 8.98 17.20
CA GLY A 29 11.88 8.36 17.09
C GLY A 29 12.72 8.79 15.89
N TYR A 30 12.37 9.88 15.20
CA TYR A 30 13.17 10.39 14.09
C TYR A 30 14.51 10.97 14.55
N GLY A 31 15.58 10.68 13.80
CA GLY A 31 16.92 11.19 14.11
C GLY A 31 17.17 12.64 13.66
N ASN A 32 16.42 13.12 12.67
CA ASN A 32 16.52 14.50 12.19
C ASN A 32 15.26 14.95 11.44
N ARG A 33 15.07 16.27 11.31
CA ARG A 33 13.94 16.88 10.57
C ARG A 33 13.89 16.46 9.10
N SER A 34 15.04 16.31 8.44
CA SER A 34 15.08 15.97 7.00
C SER A 34 14.49 14.60 6.71
N GLU A 35 14.68 13.64 7.62
CA GLU A 35 14.08 12.31 7.54
C GLU A 35 12.56 12.36 7.75
N ALA A 36 12.12 13.04 8.80
CA ALA A 36 10.69 13.22 9.08
C ALA A 36 9.96 13.95 7.93
N ILE A 37 10.59 15.00 7.37
CA ILE A 37 10.05 15.72 6.21
C ILE A 37 10.04 14.82 4.98
N ARG A 38 11.07 14.01 4.74
CA ARG A 38 11.12 13.09 3.59
C ARG A 38 10.00 12.05 3.68
N ASP A 39 9.77 11.50 4.86
CA ASP A 39 8.68 10.55 5.09
C ASP A 39 7.31 11.21 4.96
N LEU A 40 7.13 12.41 5.50
CA LEU A 40 5.91 13.20 5.34
C LEU A 40 5.63 13.48 3.86
N VAL A 41 6.63 13.92 3.10
CA VAL A 41 6.53 14.17 1.66
C VAL A 41 6.23 12.86 0.91
N ARG A 42 6.91 11.75 1.25
CA ARG A 42 6.65 10.46 0.62
C ARG A 42 5.21 10.01 0.89
N LYS A 43 4.73 10.15 2.13
CA LYS A 43 3.36 9.84 2.52
C LYS A 43 2.35 10.71 1.75
N GLU A 44 2.64 12.00 1.61
CA GLU A 44 1.79 12.93 0.86
C GLU A 44 1.75 12.62 -0.64
N LEU A 45 2.88 12.22 -1.22
CA LEU A 45 2.97 11.83 -2.63
C LEU A 45 2.36 10.46 -2.91
N LEU A 46 2.34 9.57 -1.91
CA LEU A 46 1.69 8.25 -1.97
C LEU A 46 0.19 8.31 -1.66
N GLN A 47 -0.39 9.50 -1.46
CA GLN A 47 -1.84 9.59 -1.28
C GLN A 47 -2.53 9.02 -2.54
N PRO A 48 -3.36 7.97 -2.39
CA PRO A 48 -4.00 7.27 -3.52
C PRO A 48 -4.75 8.22 -4.46
N ASP A 49 -5.27 9.31 -3.90
CA ASP A 49 -6.15 10.31 -4.50
C ASP A 49 -5.53 11.07 -5.69
N ARG A 50 -4.25 10.84 -6.00
CA ARG A 50 -3.52 11.52 -7.10
C ARG A 50 -2.90 10.56 -8.13
N LEU A 51 -3.07 9.25 -7.98
CA LEU A 51 -2.51 8.28 -8.92
C LEU A 51 -3.38 8.20 -10.19
N PRO A 52 -2.78 8.29 -11.40
CA PRO A 52 -3.49 8.03 -12.63
C PRO A 52 -4.10 6.61 -12.63
N PRO A 53 -5.34 6.41 -13.13
CA PRO A 53 -6.00 5.11 -13.14
C PRO A 53 -5.20 3.98 -13.80
N GLU A 54 -4.36 4.31 -14.78
CA GLU A 54 -3.51 3.41 -15.55
C GLU A 54 -2.16 3.09 -14.88
N GLU A 55 -1.80 3.79 -13.80
CA GLU A 55 -0.51 3.60 -13.14
C GLU A 55 -0.42 2.20 -12.52
N ALA A 56 0.69 1.50 -12.80
CA ALA A 56 0.96 0.17 -12.25
C ALA A 56 1.49 0.27 -10.82
N VAL A 57 0.75 -0.30 -9.88
CA VAL A 57 1.05 -0.25 -8.45
C VAL A 57 0.97 -1.63 -7.81
N ALA A 58 1.61 -1.77 -6.65
CA ALA A 58 1.47 -2.94 -5.79
C ALA A 58 1.09 -2.50 -4.38
N GLY A 59 0.33 -3.33 -3.67
CA GLY A 59 -0.21 -2.93 -2.39
C GLY A 59 -1.05 -3.99 -1.71
N THR A 60 -1.91 -3.53 -0.81
CA THR A 60 -2.88 -4.36 -0.10
C THR A 60 -4.25 -3.72 -0.07
N VAL A 61 -5.29 -4.55 -0.14
CA VAL A 61 -6.64 -4.20 0.30
C VAL A 61 -6.83 -4.82 1.68
N VAL A 62 -7.05 -3.98 2.68
CA VAL A 62 -7.33 -4.41 4.06
C VAL A 62 -8.82 -4.33 4.30
N ILE A 63 -9.43 -5.45 4.68
CA ILE A 63 -10.88 -5.60 4.85
C ILE A 63 -11.16 -6.08 6.27
N VAL A 64 -12.12 -5.47 6.95
CA VAL A 64 -12.69 -5.99 8.21
C VAL A 64 -14.18 -6.22 7.99
N TYR A 65 -14.66 -7.43 8.25
CA TYR A 65 -16.05 -7.79 8.02
C TYR A 65 -16.60 -8.79 9.04
N ASP A 66 -17.92 -8.81 9.19
CA ASP A 66 -18.65 -9.77 10.02
C ASP A 66 -18.95 -11.05 9.24
N HIS A 67 -18.38 -12.18 9.67
CA HIS A 67 -18.51 -13.45 8.95
C HIS A 67 -19.84 -14.19 9.20
N HIS A 68 -20.68 -13.71 10.13
CA HIS A 68 -22.04 -14.22 10.30
C HIS A 68 -23.02 -13.65 9.26
N VAL A 69 -22.65 -12.57 8.58
CA VAL A 69 -23.49 -11.99 7.53
C VAL A 69 -23.58 -12.98 6.37
N SER A 70 -24.81 -13.46 6.14
CA SER A 70 -25.08 -14.46 5.10
C SER A 70 -24.60 -13.99 3.74
N ASP A 71 -24.01 -14.92 2.98
CA ASP A 71 -23.46 -14.73 1.65
C ASP A 71 -22.25 -13.78 1.52
N LEU A 72 -21.84 -13.07 2.57
CA LEU A 72 -20.75 -12.10 2.45
C LEU A 72 -19.42 -12.75 2.05
N SER A 73 -19.02 -13.84 2.71
CA SER A 73 -17.79 -14.56 2.36
C SER A 73 -17.81 -15.06 0.90
N LYS A 74 -19.00 -15.45 0.40
CA LYS A 74 -19.17 -15.89 -0.98
C LYS A 74 -19.07 -14.71 -1.96
N GLN A 75 -19.74 -13.59 -1.66
CA GLN A 75 -19.66 -12.36 -2.46
C GLN A 75 -18.23 -11.81 -2.52
N LEU A 76 -17.50 -11.82 -1.41
CA LEU A 76 -16.09 -11.46 -1.36
C LEU A 76 -15.25 -12.39 -2.25
N THR A 77 -15.48 -13.71 -2.18
CA THR A 77 -14.76 -14.69 -3.01
C THR A 77 -15.03 -14.49 -4.50
N GLU A 78 -16.30 -14.32 -4.89
CA GLU A 78 -16.71 -14.09 -6.28
C GLU A 78 -16.10 -12.79 -6.81
N LEU A 79 -16.19 -11.70 -6.04
CA LEU A 79 -15.62 -10.41 -6.40
C LEU A 79 -14.09 -10.49 -6.52
N GLN A 80 -13.40 -11.19 -5.63
CA GLN A 80 -11.95 -11.41 -5.74
C GLN A 80 -11.59 -12.25 -6.97
N HIS A 81 -12.39 -13.25 -7.32
CA HIS A 81 -12.18 -14.06 -8.53
C HIS A 81 -12.24 -13.22 -9.82
N ASP A 82 -13.12 -12.22 -9.90
CA ASP A 82 -13.20 -11.30 -11.04
C ASP A 82 -11.92 -10.45 -11.23
N TYR A 83 -11.11 -10.32 -10.16
CA TYR A 83 -9.86 -9.58 -10.13
C TYR A 83 -8.63 -10.49 -9.92
N HIS A 84 -8.74 -11.81 -10.16
CA HIS A 84 -7.67 -12.77 -9.87
C HIS A 84 -6.32 -12.48 -10.55
N HIS A 85 -6.30 -11.78 -11.69
CA HIS A 85 -5.04 -11.36 -12.32
C HIS A 85 -4.32 -10.25 -11.55
N ASP A 86 -5.06 -9.46 -10.78
CA ASP A 86 -4.53 -8.36 -9.97
C ASP A 86 -4.26 -8.79 -8.51
N ILE A 87 -4.77 -9.94 -8.07
CA ILE A 87 -4.61 -10.47 -6.72
C ILE A 87 -3.47 -11.50 -6.69
N ILE A 88 -2.48 -11.26 -5.84
CA ILE A 88 -1.32 -12.15 -5.65
C ILE A 88 -1.64 -13.21 -4.60
N SER A 89 -2.19 -12.78 -3.47
CA SER A 89 -2.51 -13.66 -2.35
C SER A 89 -3.50 -13.00 -1.41
N THR A 90 -4.14 -13.82 -0.58
CA THR A 90 -5.08 -13.36 0.44
C THR A 90 -4.74 -14.03 1.76
N MET A 91 -4.71 -13.24 2.84
CA MET A 91 -4.53 -13.72 4.20
C MET A 91 -5.78 -13.40 5.01
N HIS A 92 -6.35 -14.42 5.65
CA HIS A 92 -7.52 -14.31 6.51
C HIS A 92 -7.14 -14.54 7.97
N VAL A 93 -7.63 -13.67 8.86
CA VAL A 93 -7.39 -13.74 10.31
C VAL A 93 -8.71 -13.55 11.05
N HIS A 94 -9.05 -14.48 11.94
CA HIS A 94 -10.16 -14.28 12.87
C HIS A 94 -9.72 -13.31 13.98
N LEU A 95 -10.35 -12.13 14.04
CA LEU A 95 -10.05 -11.12 15.07
C LEU A 95 -10.74 -11.45 16.39
N ASN A 96 -11.98 -11.91 16.30
CA ASN A 96 -12.81 -12.33 17.41
C ASN A 96 -13.91 -13.29 16.91
N HIS A 97 -14.92 -13.56 17.73
CA HIS A 97 -16.01 -14.46 17.37
C HIS A 97 -16.82 -13.99 16.16
N ASP A 98 -16.90 -12.70 15.89
CA ASP A 98 -17.80 -12.17 14.84
C ASP A 98 -17.02 -11.61 13.65
N GLN A 99 -15.81 -11.11 13.86
CA GLN A 99 -15.07 -10.32 12.88
C GLN A 99 -13.85 -11.05 12.30
N CYS A 100 -13.68 -10.90 11.01
CA CYS A 100 -12.51 -11.33 10.27
C CYS A 100 -11.76 -10.12 9.71
N LEU A 101 -10.43 -10.21 9.71
CA LEU A 101 -9.53 -9.34 8.97
C LEU A 101 -9.03 -10.11 7.75
N GLU A 102 -9.15 -9.50 6.58
CA GLU A 102 -8.62 -10.04 5.34
C GLU A 102 -7.63 -9.04 4.73
N ILE A 103 -6.46 -9.52 4.36
CA ILE A 103 -5.43 -8.75 3.67
C ILE A 103 -5.22 -9.37 2.29
N VAL A 104 -5.68 -8.65 1.26
CA VAL A 104 -5.55 -9.05 -0.14
C VAL A 104 -4.34 -8.33 -0.72
N VAL A 105 -3.27 -9.06 -1.01
CA VAL A 105 -2.08 -8.52 -1.69
C VAL A 105 -2.39 -8.37 -3.17
N VAL A 106 -2.17 -7.16 -3.71
CA VAL A 106 -2.57 -6.80 -5.07
C VAL A 106 -1.42 -6.18 -5.87
N LYS A 107 -1.45 -6.38 -7.18
CA LYS A 107 -0.57 -5.74 -8.16
C LYS A 107 -1.33 -5.54 -9.48
N GLY A 108 -1.46 -4.31 -9.93
CA GLY A 108 -2.21 -3.99 -11.14
C GLY A 108 -2.35 -2.49 -11.38
N ALA A 109 -3.25 -2.12 -12.29
CA ALA A 109 -3.56 -0.73 -12.56
C ALA A 109 -4.35 -0.12 -11.37
N TYR A 110 -3.92 1.04 -10.87
CA TYR A 110 -4.52 1.70 -9.70
C TYR A 110 -6.06 1.80 -9.80
N GLY A 111 -6.58 2.20 -10.94
CA GLY A 111 -8.02 2.35 -11.15
C GLY A 111 -8.81 1.03 -11.08
N ARG A 112 -8.20 -0.11 -11.44
CA ARG A 112 -8.82 -1.44 -11.24
C ARG A 112 -8.85 -1.80 -9.75
N LEU A 113 -7.74 -1.59 -9.05
CA LEU A 113 -7.61 -1.91 -7.62
C LEU A 113 -8.54 -1.03 -6.75
N SER A 114 -8.68 0.25 -7.11
CA SER A 114 -9.64 1.15 -6.46
C SER A 114 -11.07 0.65 -6.65
N ARG A 115 -11.47 0.28 -7.88
CA ARG A 115 -12.80 -0.26 -8.16
C ARG A 115 -13.11 -1.54 -7.39
N LEU A 116 -12.14 -2.46 -7.27
CA LEU A 116 -12.26 -3.65 -6.43
C LEU A 116 -12.55 -3.24 -4.98
N THR A 117 -11.76 -2.31 -4.44
CA THR A 117 -11.89 -1.84 -3.05
C THR A 117 -13.22 -1.14 -2.81
N ASP A 118 -13.68 -0.31 -3.75
CA ASP A 118 -14.96 0.39 -3.67
C ASP A 118 -16.13 -0.59 -3.73
N ALA A 119 -16.05 -1.62 -4.59
CA ALA A 119 -17.04 -2.69 -4.67
C ALA A 119 -17.11 -3.50 -3.38
N ILE A 120 -15.98 -3.82 -2.75
CA ILE A 120 -15.92 -4.48 -1.43
C ILE A 120 -16.57 -3.59 -0.37
N ARG A 121 -16.24 -2.29 -0.36
CA ARG A 121 -16.66 -1.34 0.67
C ARG A 121 -18.18 -1.21 0.79
N VAL A 122 -18.92 -1.39 -0.30
CA VAL A 122 -20.39 -1.25 -0.31
C VAL A 122 -21.13 -2.56 0.03
N LEU A 123 -20.41 -3.68 0.21
CA LEU A 123 -21.04 -4.94 0.61
C LEU A 123 -21.54 -4.85 2.05
N ARG A 124 -22.77 -5.33 2.27
CA ARG A 124 -23.35 -5.40 3.61
C ARG A 124 -22.50 -6.31 4.50
N GLY A 125 -22.11 -5.81 5.68
CA GLY A 125 -21.30 -6.55 6.65
C GLY A 125 -19.81 -6.26 6.58
N VAL A 126 -19.35 -5.50 5.59
CA VAL A 126 -18.01 -4.92 5.57
C VAL A 126 -17.99 -3.67 6.45
N ALA A 127 -17.19 -3.69 7.51
CA ALA A 127 -17.02 -2.57 8.43
C ALA A 127 -15.91 -1.62 7.97
N TYR A 128 -14.89 -2.14 7.28
CA TYR A 128 -13.74 -1.38 6.79
C TYR A 128 -13.17 -2.02 5.53
N ALA A 129 -12.80 -1.19 4.56
CA ALA A 129 -12.08 -1.61 3.36
C ALA A 129 -11.19 -0.47 2.87
N GLN A 130 -9.87 -0.65 2.88
CA GLN A 130 -8.91 0.37 2.44
C GLN A 130 -7.85 -0.21 1.51
N LEU A 131 -7.65 0.48 0.40
CA LEU A 131 -6.52 0.26 -0.51
C LEU A 131 -5.31 1.05 -0.02
N SER A 132 -4.18 0.37 0.12
CA SER A 132 -2.87 0.98 0.39
C SER A 132 -1.90 0.51 -0.69
N VAL A 133 -1.30 1.44 -1.43
CA VAL A 133 -0.45 1.13 -2.58
C VAL A 133 0.90 1.85 -2.52
N SER A 134 1.88 1.27 -3.20
CA SER A 134 3.18 1.87 -3.48
C SER A 134 3.46 1.77 -4.98
N HIS A 135 4.22 2.74 -5.50
CA HIS A 135 4.76 2.67 -6.86
C HIS A 135 5.62 1.42 -7.03
N ILE A 136 5.48 0.78 -8.18
CA ILE A 136 6.40 -0.26 -8.64
C ILE A 136 7.43 0.43 -9.52
N GLU A 137 8.69 0.50 -9.08
CA GLU A 137 9.76 0.90 -10.00
C GLU A 137 9.82 -0.16 -11.14
N PRO A 138 9.87 0.26 -12.42
CA PRO A 138 9.93 -0.69 -13.52
C PRO A 138 11.13 -1.61 -13.33
N ALA A 139 10.91 -2.92 -13.51
CA ALA A 139 11.94 -3.93 -13.31
C ALA A 139 13.16 -3.63 -14.21
N GLY A 140 14.22 -3.11 -13.60
CA GLY A 140 15.51 -2.90 -14.24
C GLY A 140 16.21 -4.24 -14.45
N HIS A 141 16.20 -4.71 -15.70
CA HIS A 141 17.15 -5.64 -16.32
C HIS A 141 17.20 -7.08 -15.79
N GLY A 142 16.95 -8.02 -16.71
CA GLY A 142 16.99 -9.45 -16.47
C GLY A 142 18.34 -9.93 -15.93
N HIS A 143 18.28 -10.82 -14.94
CA HIS A 143 19.39 -11.69 -14.62
C HIS A 143 19.56 -12.67 -15.77
N SER A 144 20.53 -12.42 -16.64
CA SER A 144 21.08 -13.44 -17.53
C SER A 144 21.87 -14.43 -16.67
N ASP A 145 21.29 -15.60 -16.39
CA ASP A 145 22.04 -16.74 -15.84
C ASP A 145 22.98 -17.28 -16.91
N ALA A 146 24.20 -16.72 -16.98
CA ALA A 146 25.32 -17.32 -17.69
C ALA A 146 26.07 -18.24 -16.73
N ARG A 147 25.55 -19.45 -16.49
CA ARG A 147 26.35 -20.54 -15.90
C ARG A 147 27.20 -21.17 -17.00
N ALA A 148 28.41 -20.65 -17.18
CA ALA A 148 29.47 -21.35 -17.91
C ALA A 148 29.96 -22.53 -17.05
N HIS A 149 29.48 -23.73 -17.37
CA HIS A 149 30.13 -24.96 -16.94
C HIS A 149 31.47 -25.07 -17.68
N LYS A 150 32.58 -24.92 -16.95
CA LYS A 150 33.90 -25.29 -17.44
C LYS A 150 34.32 -26.52 -16.67
N ASP A 151 34.08 -27.67 -17.29
CA ASP A 151 34.50 -28.96 -16.77
C ASP A 151 36.02 -29.01 -16.68
N ARG A 152 36.49 -29.59 -15.56
CA ARG A 152 37.87 -29.99 -15.29
C ARG A 152 37.85 -31.48 -14.98
#